data_AF-A0A962UWN7-F1
#
_entry.id   AF-A0A962UWN7-F1
#
_cell.length_a   1.000
_cell.length_b   1.000
_cell.length_c   1.000
_cell.angle_alpha   90.00
_cell.angle_beta   90.00
_cell.angle_gamma   90.00
#
_symmetry.space_group_name_H-M   'P 1'
#
loop_
_entity.id
_entity.type
_entity.pdbx_description
1 polymer ?
#
loop_
_entity_poly.entity_id
_entity_poly.type
_entity_poly.pdbx_seq_one_letter_code
_entity_poly.pdbx_strand_id
1 'polypeptide(L)'
;DAPNLEQRLRLLEQSATTELLQQLVRDGAEPELRLAALQRLNQEALYAERAVQDPAAQVRLQALAQVHSLPLLEQVARESRKRDKRISRTARERFESARQEQQRQQQIEELCDAMETLRWDGETGPNAVRFAKLDEAWLGLAEFAPETMRARFQKAREAFNTNFKTSAARRHARLDLLQRVQARLQELQQLEQYDPEDSGLQTFLTDARTEWDALGPADDAEARRLQRDFEQVCGQLHEQWRKLGQHFAQSRRMRLTLADAEHLLQRSGQVLDSDVTELEQRWRHLPRLETKALQTELEQQFERILSQLRARLQRQAERKEQEQEALQTSMDELEQALNEGELQQALDLQKKIKELLEHNISLSRRQISQVEHRLQAAAGVIGQLNGWRRWGTNQAREHLIENVEQLLEQNLAPAELARQVQAARMAWKEMDSGGVAPRALWKRFDTACERAYEPCRAYFQEQAALRQQHLAERQSLCDDLQQWLEQTDWSSSSVDWREVSSRIQKTQQQWRQIGAINRAERRAIERCYRCLLQQVQRKLQRQIEQELARRA
;
A
#
# COMPACT_ATOMS: atom_id res chain seq x y z
N ASP A 1 128.44 -35.47 -56.45
CA ASP A 1 127.65 -34.35 -57.01
C ASP A 1 126.24 -34.37 -56.45
N ALA A 2 125.81 -33.30 -55.79
CA ALA A 2 124.44 -33.18 -55.31
C ALA A 2 123.50 -32.89 -56.51
N PRO A 3 122.27 -33.48 -56.54
CA PRO A 3 121.30 -33.23 -57.61
C PRO A 3 120.96 -31.75 -57.76
N ASN A 4 120.59 -31.30 -58.96
CA ASN A 4 120.27 -29.90 -59.19
C ASN A 4 118.97 -29.49 -58.43
N LEU A 5 118.72 -28.19 -58.30
CA LEU A 5 117.58 -27.68 -57.51
C LEU A 5 116.23 -28.20 -58.03
N GLU A 6 116.05 -28.24 -59.34
CA GLU A 6 114.81 -28.70 -59.98
C GLU A 6 114.52 -30.18 -59.70
N GLN A 7 115.56 -31.03 -59.76
CA GLN A 7 115.47 -32.45 -59.39
C GLN A 7 115.16 -32.61 -57.90
N ARG A 8 115.76 -31.81 -57.02
CA ARG A 8 115.48 -31.84 -55.57
C ARG A 8 114.05 -31.42 -55.25
N LEU A 9 113.51 -30.43 -55.94
CA LEU A 9 112.10 -30.01 -55.79
C LEU A 9 111.14 -31.11 -56.27
N ARG A 10 111.40 -31.74 -57.42
CA ARG A 10 110.59 -32.87 -57.89
C ARG A 10 110.65 -34.09 -56.95
N LEU A 11 111.82 -34.39 -56.41
CA LEU A 11 111.98 -35.47 -55.42
C LEU A 11 111.22 -35.16 -54.13
N LEU A 12 111.28 -33.91 -53.67
CA LEU A 12 110.47 -33.45 -52.55
C LEU A 12 109.00 -33.72 -52.84
N GLU A 13 108.47 -33.24 -53.98
CA GLU A 13 107.07 -33.41 -54.41
C GLU A 13 106.60 -34.87 -54.39
N GLN A 14 107.44 -35.81 -54.85
CA GLN A 14 107.07 -37.22 -55.00
C GLN A 14 107.01 -37.99 -53.68
N SER A 15 107.93 -37.77 -52.75
CA SER A 15 107.93 -38.45 -51.44
C SER A 15 108.85 -37.76 -50.45
N ALA A 16 108.30 -37.25 -49.35
CA ALA A 16 109.08 -36.71 -48.25
C ALA A 16 108.44 -37.08 -46.91
N THR A 17 109.24 -37.58 -45.97
CA THR A 17 108.81 -37.82 -44.59
C THR A 17 108.67 -36.49 -43.86
N THR A 18 107.81 -36.43 -42.83
CA THR A 18 107.64 -35.21 -42.02
C THR A 18 108.96 -34.75 -41.39
N GLU A 19 109.82 -35.68 -40.97
CA GLU A 19 111.16 -35.38 -40.44
C GLU A 19 112.06 -34.73 -41.50
N LEU A 20 112.07 -35.27 -42.73
CA LEU A 20 112.82 -34.71 -43.85
C LEU A 20 112.32 -33.31 -44.20
N LEU A 21 110.99 -33.10 -44.21
CA LEU A 21 110.40 -31.80 -44.45
C LEU A 21 110.80 -30.79 -43.36
N GLN A 22 110.76 -31.16 -42.08
CA GLN A 22 111.21 -30.29 -40.98
C GLN A 22 112.70 -29.92 -41.09
N GLN A 23 113.55 -30.90 -41.41
CA GLN A 23 114.98 -30.67 -41.64
C GLN A 23 115.22 -29.74 -42.82
N LEU A 24 114.54 -29.97 -43.95
CA LEU A 24 114.67 -29.12 -45.14
C LEU A 24 114.20 -27.69 -44.87
N VAL A 25 113.15 -27.51 -44.08
CA VAL A 25 112.68 -26.18 -43.65
C VAL A 25 113.70 -25.44 -42.78
N ARG A 26 114.49 -26.14 -41.95
CA ARG A 26 115.51 -25.53 -41.08
C ARG A 26 116.83 -25.29 -41.78
N ASP A 27 117.29 -26.30 -42.52
CA ASP A 27 118.69 -26.45 -42.95
C ASP A 27 118.85 -26.47 -44.49
N GLY A 28 117.75 -26.45 -45.25
CA GLY A 28 117.80 -26.42 -46.71
C GLY A 28 118.53 -25.18 -47.21
N ALA A 29 119.48 -25.33 -48.14
CA ALA A 29 120.30 -24.23 -48.62
C ALA A 29 119.48 -23.22 -49.46
N GLU A 30 118.68 -23.71 -50.40
CA GLU A 30 117.88 -22.89 -51.31
C GLU A 30 116.51 -22.52 -50.71
N PRO A 31 116.09 -21.24 -50.77
CA PRO A 31 114.82 -20.80 -50.22
C PRO A 31 113.60 -21.44 -50.92
N GLU A 32 113.73 -21.85 -52.19
CA GLU A 32 112.69 -22.57 -52.94
C GLU A 32 112.40 -23.94 -52.31
N LEU A 33 113.44 -24.66 -51.87
CA LEU A 33 113.27 -25.94 -51.17
C LEU A 33 112.62 -25.76 -49.80
N ARG A 34 113.00 -24.69 -49.07
CA ARG A 34 112.37 -24.37 -47.78
C ARG A 34 110.90 -23.99 -47.93
N LEU A 35 110.55 -23.20 -48.96
CA LEU A 35 109.16 -22.85 -49.26
C LEU A 35 108.31 -24.07 -49.64
N ALA A 36 108.81 -24.92 -50.53
CA ALA A 36 108.12 -26.13 -50.95
C ALA A 36 107.91 -27.10 -49.77
N ALA A 37 108.89 -27.19 -48.86
CA ALA A 37 108.76 -28.00 -47.66
C ALA A 37 107.77 -27.38 -46.63
N LEU A 38 107.76 -26.07 -46.46
CA LEU A 38 106.82 -25.36 -45.58
C LEU A 38 105.35 -25.58 -45.98
N GLN A 39 105.04 -25.56 -47.28
CA GLN A 39 103.68 -25.75 -47.80
C GLN A 39 103.09 -27.14 -47.51
N ARG A 40 103.95 -28.13 -47.18
CA ARG A 40 103.55 -29.51 -46.95
C ARG A 40 103.57 -29.93 -45.48
N LEU A 41 104.05 -29.04 -44.61
CA LEU A 41 103.95 -29.21 -43.17
C LEU A 41 102.60 -28.67 -42.69
N ASN A 42 102.27 -28.95 -41.43
CA ASN A 42 101.17 -28.30 -40.73
C ASN A 42 101.58 -28.15 -39.26
N GLN A 43 102.65 -27.39 -39.04
CA GLN A 43 103.27 -27.21 -37.73
C GLN A 43 103.48 -25.72 -37.48
N GLU A 44 102.50 -25.08 -36.86
CA GLU A 44 102.53 -23.63 -36.62
C GLU A 44 103.74 -23.18 -35.79
N ALA A 45 104.21 -24.00 -34.85
CA ALA A 45 105.41 -23.68 -34.07
C ALA A 45 106.65 -23.56 -34.98
N LEU A 46 106.79 -24.43 -35.98
CA LEU A 46 107.88 -24.37 -36.95
C LEU A 46 107.69 -23.17 -37.91
N TYR A 47 106.46 -22.87 -38.29
CA TYR A 47 106.14 -21.66 -39.07
C TYR A 47 106.53 -20.39 -38.33
N ALA A 48 106.20 -20.28 -37.04
CA ALA A 48 106.62 -19.17 -36.19
C ALA A 48 108.15 -19.07 -36.07
N GLU A 49 108.82 -20.21 -35.85
CA GLU A 49 110.28 -20.30 -35.78
C GLU A 49 110.93 -19.76 -37.07
N ARG A 50 110.45 -20.19 -38.24
CA ARG A 50 110.99 -19.74 -39.54
C ARG A 50 110.61 -18.31 -39.89
N ALA A 51 109.42 -17.85 -39.49
CA ALA A 51 109.02 -16.45 -39.66
C ALA A 51 109.99 -15.47 -38.97
N VAL A 52 110.60 -15.88 -37.84
CA VAL A 52 111.58 -15.07 -37.11
C VAL A 52 113.01 -15.27 -37.64
N GLN A 53 113.40 -16.51 -37.93
CA GLN A 53 114.81 -16.88 -38.06
C GLN A 53 115.31 -17.10 -39.49
N ASP A 54 114.44 -17.29 -40.50
CA ASP A 54 114.89 -17.63 -41.85
C ASP A 54 115.70 -16.48 -42.50
N PRO A 55 116.80 -16.78 -43.21
CA PRO A 55 117.56 -15.74 -43.92
C PRO A 55 116.77 -15.05 -45.04
N ALA A 56 115.88 -15.78 -45.74
CA ALA A 56 115.14 -15.26 -46.89
C ALA A 56 113.80 -14.62 -46.49
N ALA A 57 113.57 -13.37 -46.92
CA ALA A 57 112.36 -12.62 -46.59
C ALA A 57 111.07 -13.27 -47.11
N GLN A 58 111.13 -13.91 -48.28
CA GLN A 58 109.99 -14.63 -48.87
C GLN A 58 109.57 -15.85 -48.03
N VAL A 59 110.54 -16.58 -47.46
CA VAL A 59 110.29 -17.72 -46.58
C VAL A 59 109.67 -17.23 -45.27
N ARG A 60 110.15 -16.12 -44.70
CA ARG A 60 109.58 -15.53 -43.48
C ARG A 60 108.13 -15.09 -43.65
N LEU A 61 107.79 -14.43 -44.76
CA LEU A 61 106.41 -13.99 -45.04
C LEU A 61 105.48 -15.18 -45.23
N GLN A 62 105.90 -16.20 -45.99
CA GLN A 62 105.11 -17.40 -46.22
C GLN A 62 104.92 -18.20 -44.93
N ALA A 63 105.97 -18.32 -44.11
CA ALA A 63 105.89 -18.97 -42.81
C ALA A 63 104.94 -18.20 -41.87
N LEU A 64 105.05 -16.87 -41.78
CA LEU A 64 104.11 -16.05 -41.00
C LEU A 64 102.67 -16.26 -41.47
N ALA A 65 102.40 -16.30 -42.79
CA ALA A 65 101.06 -16.49 -43.34
C ALA A 65 100.35 -17.73 -42.76
N GLN A 66 101.10 -18.80 -42.48
CA GLN A 66 100.58 -20.07 -41.95
C GLN A 66 100.47 -20.11 -40.41
N VAL A 67 100.84 -19.06 -39.69
CA VAL A 67 100.63 -18.96 -38.23
C VAL A 67 99.26 -18.34 -37.96
N HIS A 68 98.38 -19.06 -37.28
CA HIS A 68 97.04 -18.60 -36.91
C HIS A 68 96.86 -18.50 -35.38
N SER A 69 97.65 -19.24 -34.61
CA SER A 69 97.65 -19.22 -33.16
C SER A 69 98.06 -17.84 -32.61
N LEU A 70 97.22 -17.29 -31.72
CA LEU A 70 97.45 -16.00 -31.06
C LEU A 70 98.78 -15.94 -30.29
N PRO A 71 99.12 -16.92 -29.42
CA PRO A 71 100.42 -16.95 -28.75
C PRO A 71 101.61 -16.90 -29.72
N LEU A 72 101.52 -17.61 -30.86
CA LEU A 72 102.60 -17.65 -31.84
C LEU A 72 102.71 -16.35 -32.65
N LEU A 73 101.59 -15.72 -33.02
CA LEU A 73 101.60 -14.40 -33.67
C LEU A 73 102.20 -13.33 -32.75
N GLU A 74 101.88 -13.33 -31.46
CA GLU A 74 102.48 -12.44 -30.47
C GLU A 74 103.98 -12.67 -30.33
N GLN A 75 104.39 -13.95 -30.26
CA GLN A 75 105.80 -14.34 -30.21
C GLN A 75 106.57 -13.82 -31.45
N VAL A 76 106.07 -14.08 -32.66
CA VAL A 76 106.71 -13.63 -33.91
C VAL A 76 106.79 -12.10 -33.98
N ALA A 77 105.74 -11.39 -33.56
CA ALA A 77 105.73 -9.94 -33.52
C ALA A 77 106.81 -9.37 -32.58
N ARG A 78 106.99 -9.99 -31.41
CA ARG A 78 107.99 -9.60 -30.40
C ARG A 78 109.41 -9.89 -30.87
N GLU A 79 109.67 -11.10 -31.36
CA GLU A 79 111.02 -11.57 -31.71
C GLU A 79 111.54 -10.95 -33.01
N SER A 80 110.65 -10.61 -33.95
CA SER A 80 111.05 -9.99 -35.23
C SER A 80 111.28 -8.47 -35.15
N ARG A 81 111.00 -7.82 -34.01
CA ARG A 81 110.97 -6.35 -33.85
C ARG A 81 112.26 -5.63 -34.30
N LYS A 82 113.42 -6.23 -34.03
CA LYS A 82 114.74 -5.66 -34.39
C LYS A 82 115.27 -6.16 -35.74
N ARG A 83 114.81 -7.32 -36.20
CA ARG A 83 115.36 -8.04 -37.37
C ARG A 83 114.58 -7.77 -38.65
N ASP A 84 113.25 -7.71 -38.58
CA ASP A 84 112.37 -7.49 -39.72
C ASP A 84 111.12 -6.72 -39.28
N LYS A 85 111.14 -5.40 -39.49
CA LYS A 85 110.03 -4.51 -39.10
C LYS A 85 108.73 -4.84 -39.84
N ARG A 86 108.80 -5.38 -41.06
CA ARG A 86 107.62 -5.73 -41.86
C ARG A 86 106.93 -6.97 -41.28
N ILE A 87 107.70 -8.03 -40.97
CA ILE A 87 107.19 -9.23 -40.30
C ILE A 87 106.60 -8.88 -38.93
N SER A 88 107.30 -8.07 -38.13
CA SER A 88 106.82 -7.64 -36.81
C SER A 88 105.49 -6.88 -36.89
N ARG A 89 105.37 -5.93 -37.82
CA ARG A 89 104.13 -5.17 -38.05
C ARG A 89 102.98 -6.06 -38.52
N THR A 90 103.21 -6.91 -39.53
CA THR A 90 102.16 -7.80 -40.07
C THR A 90 101.73 -8.86 -39.05
N ALA A 91 102.66 -9.41 -38.27
CA ALA A 91 102.33 -10.33 -37.17
C ALA A 91 101.50 -9.63 -36.08
N ARG A 92 101.83 -8.37 -35.75
CA ARG A 92 101.08 -7.57 -34.78
C ARG A 92 99.68 -7.22 -35.26
N GLU A 93 99.52 -6.77 -36.50
CA GLU A 93 98.22 -6.46 -37.11
C GLU A 93 97.32 -7.71 -37.15
N ARG A 94 97.87 -8.88 -37.51
CA ARG A 94 97.13 -10.16 -37.49
C ARG A 94 96.79 -10.61 -36.07
N PHE A 95 97.72 -10.46 -35.12
CA PHE A 95 97.45 -10.76 -33.70
C PHE A 95 96.31 -9.89 -33.16
N GLU A 96 96.35 -8.57 -33.41
CA GLU A 96 95.32 -7.64 -32.95
C GLU A 96 93.96 -7.92 -33.61
N SER A 97 93.94 -8.20 -34.92
CA SER A 97 92.72 -8.58 -35.64
C SER A 97 92.12 -9.89 -35.13
N ALA A 98 92.92 -10.94 -34.96
CA ALA A 98 92.46 -12.23 -34.45
C ALA A 98 92.00 -12.14 -32.98
N ARG A 99 92.67 -11.33 -32.16
CA ARG A 99 92.27 -11.08 -30.78
C ARG A 99 90.95 -10.33 -30.70
N GLN A 100 90.76 -9.31 -31.54
CA GLN A 100 89.49 -8.58 -31.62
C GLN A 100 88.34 -9.49 -32.07
N GLU A 101 88.58 -10.37 -33.04
CA GLU A 101 87.59 -11.36 -33.48
C GLU A 101 87.23 -12.34 -32.35
N GLN A 102 88.23 -12.91 -31.65
CA GLN A 102 87.97 -13.79 -30.51
C GLN A 102 87.20 -13.05 -29.39
N GLN A 103 87.54 -11.81 -29.10
CA GLN A 103 86.84 -11.00 -28.10
C GLN A 103 85.39 -10.71 -28.52
N ARG A 104 85.13 -10.41 -29.80
CA ARG A 104 83.76 -10.25 -30.32
C ARG A 104 82.96 -11.55 -30.19
N GLN A 105 83.54 -12.69 -30.57
CA GLN A 105 82.87 -13.99 -30.44
C GLN A 105 82.54 -14.32 -28.99
N GLN A 106 83.46 -14.04 -28.06
CA GLN A 106 83.20 -14.19 -26.63
C GLN A 106 82.06 -13.26 -26.15
N GLN A 107 82.05 -12.00 -26.56
CA GLN A 107 80.97 -11.06 -26.23
C GLN A 107 79.61 -11.50 -26.78
N ILE A 108 79.58 -12.07 -27.98
CA ILE A 108 78.36 -12.63 -28.59
C ILE A 108 77.83 -13.80 -27.76
N GLU A 109 78.70 -14.71 -27.31
CA GLU A 109 78.33 -15.82 -26.42
C GLU A 109 77.77 -15.31 -25.09
N GLU A 110 78.47 -14.36 -24.45
CA GLU A 110 78.06 -13.75 -23.18
C GLU A 110 76.70 -13.05 -23.29
N LEU A 111 76.41 -12.39 -24.42
CA LEU A 111 75.11 -11.78 -24.68
C LEU A 111 74.00 -12.82 -24.87
N CYS A 112 74.29 -13.94 -25.55
CA CYS A 112 73.34 -15.04 -25.70
C CYS A 112 72.99 -15.65 -24.33
N ASP A 113 74.00 -15.97 -23.52
CA ASP A 113 73.81 -16.50 -22.17
C ASP A 113 73.03 -15.53 -21.27
N ALA A 114 73.39 -14.24 -21.33
CA ALA A 114 72.69 -13.21 -20.56
C ALA A 114 71.22 -13.06 -20.98
N MET A 115 70.92 -13.14 -22.29
CA MET A 115 69.54 -13.06 -22.79
C MET A 115 68.73 -14.31 -22.44
N GLU A 116 69.33 -15.51 -22.51
CA GLU A 116 68.65 -16.77 -22.17
C GLU A 116 68.35 -16.92 -20.67
N THR A 117 69.24 -16.40 -19.82
CA THR A 117 69.05 -16.41 -18.36
C THR A 117 68.11 -15.29 -17.88
N LEU A 118 67.79 -14.32 -18.75
CA LEU A 118 66.93 -13.20 -18.41
C LEU A 118 65.48 -13.65 -18.25
N ARG A 119 65.01 -13.65 -17.00
CA ARG A 119 63.62 -13.97 -16.67
C ARG A 119 62.75 -12.73 -16.67
N TRP A 120 61.50 -12.90 -17.10
CA TRP A 120 60.47 -11.87 -16.93
C TRP A 120 60.20 -11.60 -15.45
N ASP A 121 60.26 -10.33 -15.04
CA ASP A 121 60.04 -9.87 -13.65
C ASP A 121 59.04 -8.71 -13.55
N GLY A 122 58.23 -8.52 -14.60
CA GLY A 122 57.22 -7.47 -14.70
C GLY A 122 57.66 -6.29 -15.57
N GLU A 123 56.68 -5.48 -16.01
CA GLU A 123 56.92 -4.35 -16.93
C GLU A 123 57.82 -3.25 -16.36
N THR A 124 57.79 -3.09 -15.04
CA THR A 124 58.60 -2.12 -14.30
C THR A 124 59.80 -2.78 -13.59
N GLY A 125 60.04 -4.06 -13.88
CA GLY A 125 61.11 -4.83 -13.27
C GLY A 125 62.51 -4.45 -13.78
N PRO A 126 63.57 -4.68 -12.99
CA PRO A 126 64.94 -4.43 -13.43
C PRO A 126 65.33 -5.25 -14.68
N ASN A 127 64.73 -6.41 -14.93
CA ASN A 127 65.04 -7.20 -16.12
C ASN A 127 64.45 -6.61 -17.40
N ALA A 128 63.38 -5.82 -17.35
CA ALA A 128 62.89 -5.07 -18.52
C ALA A 128 63.93 -4.03 -19.00
N VAL A 129 64.59 -3.34 -18.05
CA VAL A 129 65.68 -2.40 -18.37
C VAL A 129 66.92 -3.14 -18.85
N ARG A 130 67.24 -4.29 -18.24
CA ARG A 130 68.36 -5.13 -18.69
C ARG A 130 68.13 -5.70 -20.09
N PHE A 131 66.90 -6.10 -20.42
CA PHE A 131 66.52 -6.56 -21.75
C PHE A 131 66.86 -5.50 -22.80
N ALA A 132 66.43 -4.25 -22.59
CA ALA A 132 66.71 -3.15 -23.53
C ALA A 132 68.22 -2.94 -23.75
N LYS A 133 69.02 -3.02 -22.67
CA LYS A 133 70.49 -2.92 -22.75
C LYS A 133 71.12 -4.08 -23.52
N LEU A 134 70.66 -5.31 -23.29
CA LEU A 134 71.15 -6.50 -24.00
C LEU A 134 70.75 -6.46 -25.48
N ASP A 135 69.54 -6.02 -25.79
CA ASP A 135 69.05 -5.85 -27.16
C ASP A 135 69.87 -4.79 -27.91
N GLU A 136 70.16 -3.66 -27.27
CA GLU A 136 71.00 -2.60 -27.82
C GLU A 136 72.45 -3.08 -28.03
N ALA A 137 73.04 -3.76 -27.05
CA ALA A 137 74.40 -4.31 -27.17
C ALA A 137 74.50 -5.34 -28.31
N TRP A 138 73.45 -6.14 -28.51
CA TRP A 138 73.38 -7.11 -29.59
C TRP A 138 73.37 -6.46 -30.99
N LEU A 139 72.67 -5.33 -31.16
CA LEU A 139 72.60 -4.63 -32.45
C LEU A 139 73.99 -4.26 -33.00
N GLY A 140 74.94 -3.92 -32.13
CA GLY A 140 76.31 -3.59 -32.52
C GLY A 140 77.18 -4.79 -32.90
N LEU A 141 76.79 -6.01 -32.52
CA LEU A 141 77.56 -7.24 -32.75
C LEU A 141 76.87 -8.25 -33.68
N ALA A 142 75.59 -8.04 -34.00
CA ALA A 142 74.75 -8.99 -34.74
C ALA A 142 75.29 -9.35 -36.14
N GLU A 143 75.91 -8.41 -36.85
CA GLU A 143 76.48 -8.64 -38.18
C GLU A 143 77.67 -9.60 -38.16
N PHE A 144 78.43 -9.61 -37.06
CA PHE A 144 79.59 -10.49 -36.86
C PHE A 144 79.21 -11.86 -36.27
N ALA A 145 77.94 -12.05 -35.90
CA ALA A 145 77.48 -13.27 -35.24
C ALA A 145 77.16 -14.40 -36.24
N PRO A 146 77.63 -15.64 -35.98
CA PRO A 146 77.20 -16.83 -36.71
C PRO A 146 75.68 -17.01 -36.68
N GLU A 147 75.13 -17.64 -37.71
CA GLU A 147 73.68 -17.85 -37.83
C GLU A 147 73.09 -18.64 -36.66
N THR A 148 73.85 -19.58 -36.10
CA THR A 148 73.48 -20.35 -34.90
C THR A 148 73.28 -19.45 -33.68
N MET A 149 74.19 -18.50 -33.45
CA MET A 149 74.10 -17.56 -32.33
C MET A 149 72.98 -16.54 -32.54
N ARG A 150 72.79 -16.08 -33.80
CA ARG A 150 71.65 -15.22 -34.15
C ARG A 150 70.31 -15.89 -33.85
N ALA A 151 70.14 -17.15 -34.24
CA ALA A 151 68.93 -17.91 -33.94
C ALA A 151 68.73 -18.11 -32.43
N ARG A 152 69.81 -18.39 -31.68
CA ARG A 152 69.80 -18.56 -30.23
C ARG A 152 69.35 -17.29 -29.50
N PHE A 153 69.97 -16.15 -29.80
CA PHE A 153 69.59 -14.85 -29.23
C PHE A 153 68.16 -14.48 -29.60
N GLN A 154 67.78 -14.64 -30.87
CA GLN A 154 66.43 -14.32 -31.34
C GLN A 154 65.36 -15.13 -30.62
N LYS A 155 65.58 -16.44 -30.40
CA LYS A 155 64.65 -17.30 -29.67
C LYS A 155 64.44 -16.82 -28.23
N ALA A 156 65.52 -16.48 -27.52
CA ALA A 156 65.43 -15.96 -26.15
C ALA A 156 64.72 -14.60 -26.11
N ARG A 157 65.05 -13.71 -27.06
CA ARG A 157 64.40 -12.41 -27.24
C ARG A 157 62.90 -12.53 -27.52
N GLU A 158 62.50 -13.46 -28.38
CA GLU A 158 61.09 -13.73 -28.71
C GLU A 158 60.34 -14.30 -27.50
N ALA A 159 60.96 -15.18 -26.71
CA ALA A 159 60.38 -15.69 -25.47
C ALA A 159 60.14 -14.55 -24.46
N PHE A 160 61.11 -13.66 -24.26
CA PHE A 160 60.96 -12.50 -23.38
C PHE A 160 59.84 -11.54 -23.87
N ASN A 161 59.84 -11.21 -25.16
CA ASN A 161 58.82 -10.35 -25.76
C ASN A 161 57.41 -10.95 -25.71
N THR A 162 57.28 -12.27 -25.86
CA THR A 162 56.00 -12.96 -25.70
C THR A 162 55.48 -12.81 -24.28
N ASN A 163 56.34 -13.04 -23.28
CA ASN A 163 55.98 -12.84 -21.87
C ASN A 163 55.59 -11.39 -21.56
N PHE A 164 56.33 -10.41 -22.10
CA PHE A 164 55.99 -8.99 -22.00
C PHE A 164 54.59 -8.71 -22.55
N LYS A 165 54.29 -9.15 -23.79
CA LYS A 165 52.99 -8.93 -24.43
C LYS A 165 51.84 -9.59 -23.66
N THR A 166 52.04 -10.82 -23.19
CA THR A 166 51.04 -11.54 -22.38
C THR A 166 50.84 -10.87 -21.02
N SER A 167 51.88 -10.31 -20.41
CA SER A 167 51.76 -9.52 -19.17
C SER A 167 50.98 -8.23 -19.40
N ALA A 168 51.31 -7.49 -20.46
CA ALA A 168 50.62 -6.25 -20.82
C ALA A 168 49.14 -6.45 -21.14
N ALA A 169 48.81 -7.52 -21.88
CA ALA A 169 47.42 -7.90 -22.13
C ALA A 169 46.65 -8.21 -20.85
N ARG A 170 47.25 -8.98 -19.92
CA ARG A 170 46.66 -9.27 -18.59
C ARG A 170 46.46 -7.99 -17.77
N ARG A 171 47.43 -7.08 -17.77
CA ARG A 171 47.34 -5.79 -17.09
C ARG A 171 46.19 -4.94 -17.63
N HIS A 172 46.09 -4.83 -18.96
CA HIS A 172 45.01 -4.07 -19.59
C HIS A 172 43.64 -4.64 -19.22
N ALA A 173 43.47 -5.96 -19.33
CA ALA A 173 42.22 -6.63 -18.93
C ALA A 173 41.86 -6.41 -17.44
N ARG A 174 42.86 -6.44 -16.55
CA ARG A 174 42.65 -6.10 -15.12
C ARG A 174 42.18 -4.67 -14.91
N LEU A 175 42.80 -3.70 -15.60
CA LEU A 175 42.40 -2.30 -15.52
C LEU A 175 40.97 -2.08 -16.05
N ASP A 176 40.62 -2.71 -17.17
CA ASP A 176 39.28 -2.61 -17.77
C ASP A 176 38.21 -3.21 -16.85
N LEU A 177 38.51 -4.37 -16.22
CA LEU A 177 37.61 -4.99 -15.25
C LEU A 177 37.46 -4.12 -14.00
N LEU A 178 38.56 -3.58 -13.48
CA LEU A 178 38.53 -2.66 -12.34
C LEU A 178 37.70 -1.42 -12.65
N GLN A 179 37.83 -0.84 -13.84
CA GLN A 179 37.01 0.28 -14.29
C GLN A 179 35.51 -0.10 -14.38
N ARG A 180 35.17 -1.29 -14.88
CA ARG A 180 33.78 -1.78 -14.92
C ARG A 180 33.18 -1.91 -13.51
N VAL A 181 33.90 -2.50 -12.56
CA VAL A 181 33.41 -2.64 -11.18
C VAL A 181 33.30 -1.27 -10.50
N GLN A 182 34.22 -0.35 -10.76
CA GLN A 182 34.13 1.03 -10.26
C GLN A 182 32.94 1.80 -10.84
N ALA A 183 32.66 1.67 -12.14
CA ALA A 183 31.49 2.28 -12.76
C ALA A 183 30.21 1.76 -12.11
N ARG A 184 30.13 0.44 -11.88
CA ARG A 184 28.98 -0.16 -11.19
C ARG A 184 28.82 0.35 -9.76
N LEU A 185 29.92 0.52 -9.02
CA LEU A 185 29.92 1.12 -7.68
C LEU A 185 29.37 2.55 -7.71
N GLN A 186 29.79 3.37 -8.68
CA GLN A 186 29.30 4.73 -8.82
C GLN A 186 27.80 4.78 -9.14
N GLU A 187 27.31 3.90 -10.02
CA GLU A 187 25.88 3.78 -10.31
C GLU A 187 25.09 3.49 -9.03
N LEU A 188 25.51 2.52 -8.22
CA LEU A 188 24.83 2.18 -6.96
C LEU A 188 24.88 3.30 -5.93
N GLN A 189 25.98 4.04 -5.86
CA GLN A 189 26.08 5.20 -4.96
C GLN A 189 25.09 6.31 -5.31
N GLN A 190 24.63 6.37 -6.55
CA GLN A 190 23.62 7.35 -7.01
C GLN A 190 22.19 6.84 -6.87
N LEU A 191 21.98 5.54 -6.63
CA LEU A 191 20.65 4.99 -6.44
C LEU A 191 20.11 5.36 -5.06
N GLU A 192 18.97 6.03 -5.03
CA GLU A 192 18.23 6.30 -3.80
C GLU A 192 17.40 5.10 -3.33
N GLN A 193 17.03 4.21 -4.27
CA GLN A 193 16.21 3.02 -4.02
C GLN A 193 16.73 1.87 -4.88
N TYR A 194 16.92 0.70 -4.25
CA TYR A 194 17.34 -0.53 -4.91
C TYR A 194 16.50 -1.69 -4.38
N ASP A 195 16.10 -2.59 -5.26
CA ASP A 195 15.39 -3.81 -4.89
C ASP A 195 16.39 -4.89 -4.49
N PRO A 196 16.46 -5.30 -3.21
CA PRO A 196 17.39 -6.32 -2.76
C PRO A 196 17.12 -7.72 -3.35
N GLU A 197 15.95 -7.96 -3.98
CA GLU A 197 15.67 -9.22 -4.69
C GLU A 197 16.36 -9.30 -6.06
N ASP A 198 16.96 -8.20 -6.55
CA ASP A 198 17.76 -8.21 -7.76
C ASP A 198 19.10 -8.93 -7.53
N SER A 199 19.11 -10.22 -7.90
CA SER A 199 20.31 -11.07 -7.92
C SER A 199 21.40 -10.60 -8.89
N GLY A 200 21.11 -9.63 -9.78
CA GLY A 200 22.02 -9.17 -10.82
C GLY A 200 23.37 -8.68 -10.28
N LEU A 201 23.40 -8.09 -9.08
CA LEU A 201 24.66 -7.63 -8.48
C LEU A 201 25.53 -8.76 -7.92
N GLN A 202 24.92 -9.78 -7.32
CA GLN A 202 25.66 -10.94 -6.84
C GLN A 202 26.25 -11.73 -8.01
N THR A 203 25.47 -11.89 -9.08
CA THR A 203 25.94 -12.48 -10.34
C THR A 203 27.09 -11.67 -10.91
N PHE A 204 26.94 -10.34 -11.04
CA PHE A 204 28.01 -9.45 -11.52
C PHE A 204 29.31 -9.56 -10.71
N LEU A 205 29.23 -9.57 -9.38
CA LEU A 205 30.42 -9.72 -8.52
C LEU A 205 31.08 -11.09 -8.66
N THR A 206 30.27 -12.13 -8.84
CA THR A 206 30.76 -13.50 -9.05
C THR A 206 31.48 -13.58 -10.40
N ASP A 207 30.83 -13.09 -11.45
CA ASP A 207 31.38 -13.04 -12.81
C ASP A 207 32.68 -12.23 -12.84
N ALA A 208 32.70 -11.04 -12.24
CA ALA A 208 33.90 -10.21 -12.16
C ALA A 208 35.05 -10.92 -11.44
N ARG A 209 34.79 -11.66 -10.34
CA ARG A 209 35.83 -12.43 -9.66
C ARG A 209 36.33 -13.59 -10.52
N THR A 210 35.43 -14.32 -11.19
CA THR A 210 35.83 -15.41 -12.09
C THR A 210 36.64 -14.90 -13.29
N GLU A 211 36.27 -13.75 -13.86
CA GLU A 211 37.01 -13.10 -14.93
C GLU A 211 38.40 -12.65 -14.43
N TRP A 212 38.47 -12.10 -13.21
CA TRP A 212 39.73 -11.70 -12.59
C TRP A 212 40.68 -12.89 -12.36
N ASP A 213 40.16 -13.99 -11.81
CA ASP A 213 40.94 -15.21 -11.53
C ASP A 213 41.45 -15.85 -12.84
N ALA A 214 40.67 -15.77 -13.93
CA ALA A 214 41.06 -16.27 -15.24
C ALA A 214 42.25 -15.50 -15.86
N LEU A 215 42.54 -14.26 -15.42
CA LEU A 215 43.71 -13.49 -15.85
C LEU A 215 45.02 -14.00 -15.22
N GLY A 216 44.94 -14.97 -14.30
CA GLY A 216 46.09 -15.63 -13.68
C GLY A 216 46.69 -14.85 -12.51
N PRO A 217 47.80 -15.35 -11.94
CA PRO A 217 48.36 -14.83 -10.69
C PRO A 217 48.98 -13.43 -10.82
N ALA A 218 49.11 -12.76 -9.67
CA ALA A 218 49.75 -11.46 -9.53
C ALA A 218 51.26 -11.63 -9.27
N ASP A 219 52.01 -11.89 -10.34
CA ASP A 219 53.42 -12.27 -10.25
C ASP A 219 54.35 -11.08 -9.95
N ASP A 220 53.96 -9.86 -10.35
CA ASP A 220 54.74 -8.63 -10.17
C ASP A 220 54.11 -7.65 -9.16
N ALA A 221 54.84 -6.59 -8.82
CA ALA A 221 54.41 -5.60 -7.83
C ALA A 221 53.16 -4.82 -8.26
N GLU A 222 53.01 -4.55 -9.56
CA GLU A 222 51.89 -3.81 -10.11
C GLU A 222 50.62 -4.66 -10.13
N ALA A 223 50.72 -5.91 -10.56
CA ALA A 223 49.65 -6.89 -10.51
C ALA A 223 49.13 -7.08 -9.07
N ARG A 224 50.02 -7.14 -8.08
CA ARG A 224 49.63 -7.20 -6.65
C ARG A 224 48.96 -5.93 -6.14
N ARG A 225 49.31 -4.77 -6.69
CA ARG A 225 48.60 -3.52 -6.40
C ARG A 225 47.19 -3.58 -6.99
N LEU A 226 47.06 -3.92 -8.27
CA LEU A 226 45.76 -4.02 -8.94
C LEU A 226 44.83 -5.05 -8.27
N GLN A 227 45.37 -6.18 -7.79
CA GLN A 227 44.62 -7.16 -6.99
C GLN A 227 43.98 -6.52 -5.75
N ARG A 228 44.78 -5.78 -4.97
CA ARG A 228 44.29 -5.11 -3.76
C ARG A 228 43.24 -4.05 -4.09
N ASP A 229 43.47 -3.27 -5.15
CA ASP A 229 42.54 -2.24 -5.60
C ASP A 229 41.20 -2.88 -6.04
N PHE A 230 41.24 -4.01 -6.78
CA PHE A 230 40.06 -4.76 -7.18
C PHE A 230 39.27 -5.32 -5.97
N GLU A 231 39.95 -6.01 -5.05
CA GLU A 231 39.31 -6.54 -3.84
C GLU A 231 38.68 -5.44 -2.98
N GLN A 232 39.36 -4.29 -2.86
CA GLN A 232 38.85 -3.12 -2.16
C GLN A 232 37.57 -2.59 -2.82
N VAL A 233 37.57 -2.40 -4.15
CA VAL A 233 36.38 -1.90 -4.87
C VAL A 233 35.23 -2.92 -4.79
N CYS A 234 35.48 -4.22 -4.94
CA CYS A 234 34.46 -5.25 -4.76
C CYS A 234 33.87 -5.23 -3.34
N GLY A 235 34.70 -5.05 -2.31
CA GLY A 235 34.26 -4.91 -0.92
C GLY A 235 33.39 -3.66 -0.70
N GLN A 236 33.79 -2.53 -1.28
CA GLN A 236 33.01 -1.29 -1.26
C GLN A 236 31.65 -1.49 -1.97
N LEU A 237 31.63 -2.13 -3.14
CA LEU A 237 30.42 -2.43 -3.89
C LEU A 237 29.44 -3.28 -3.08
N HIS A 238 29.94 -4.35 -2.46
CA HIS A 238 29.14 -5.23 -1.61
C HIS A 238 28.58 -4.49 -0.38
N GLU A 239 29.38 -3.66 0.27
CA GLU A 239 28.94 -2.89 1.44
C GLU A 239 27.88 -1.85 1.08
N GLN A 240 28.02 -1.16 -0.05
CA GLN A 240 26.99 -0.22 -0.53
C GLN A 240 25.68 -0.94 -0.86
N TRP A 241 25.75 -2.08 -1.54
CA TRP A 241 24.58 -2.92 -1.81
C TRP A 241 23.89 -3.37 -0.51
N ARG A 242 24.66 -3.80 0.48
CA ARG A 242 24.15 -4.20 1.80
C ARG A 242 23.42 -3.05 2.50
N LYS A 243 23.97 -1.83 2.44
CA LYS A 243 23.33 -0.61 2.99
C LYS A 243 22.01 -0.30 2.29
N LEU A 244 21.98 -0.28 0.96
CA LEU A 244 20.76 -0.06 0.19
C LEU A 244 19.68 -1.09 0.53
N GLY A 245 20.04 -2.38 0.62
CA GLY A 245 19.13 -3.44 1.03
C GLY A 245 18.58 -3.24 2.46
N GLN A 246 19.41 -2.78 3.39
CA GLN A 246 18.95 -2.43 4.75
C GLN A 246 17.95 -1.26 4.73
N HIS A 247 18.24 -0.18 4.00
CA HIS A 247 17.32 0.96 3.87
C HIS A 247 15.98 0.56 3.23
N PHE A 248 16.02 -0.28 2.20
CA PHE A 248 14.81 -0.82 1.58
C PHE A 248 14.00 -1.64 2.59
N ALA A 249 14.62 -2.58 3.29
CA ALA A 249 13.95 -3.41 4.28
C ALA A 249 13.33 -2.57 5.43
N GLN A 250 14.03 -1.53 5.88
CA GLN A 250 13.53 -0.61 6.91
C GLN A 250 12.33 0.19 6.40
N SER A 251 12.42 0.80 5.21
CA SER A 251 11.32 1.58 4.63
C SER A 251 10.08 0.73 4.38
N ARG A 252 10.26 -0.53 3.95
CA ARG A 252 9.18 -1.50 3.81
C ARG A 252 8.50 -1.79 5.16
N ARG A 253 9.25 -2.00 6.25
CA ARG A 253 8.67 -2.23 7.59
C ARG A 253 7.86 -1.02 8.09
N MET A 254 8.33 0.19 7.85
CA MET A 254 7.57 1.41 8.16
C MET A 254 6.28 1.48 7.35
N ARG A 255 6.34 1.25 6.03
CA ARG A 255 5.14 1.23 5.16
C ARG A 255 4.13 0.15 5.56
N LEU A 256 4.58 -1.03 5.99
CA LEU A 256 3.69 -2.08 6.52
C LEU A 256 3.00 -1.64 7.81
N THR A 257 3.72 -0.95 8.71
CA THR A 257 3.14 -0.43 9.95
C THR A 257 2.13 0.70 9.68
N LEU A 258 2.38 1.53 8.66
CA LEU A 258 1.40 2.50 8.17
C LEU A 258 0.14 1.82 7.63
N ALA A 259 0.30 0.78 6.81
CA ALA A 259 -0.83 0.02 6.28
C ALA A 259 -1.68 -0.63 7.41
N ASP A 260 -1.03 -1.18 8.44
CA ASP A 260 -1.72 -1.68 9.64
C ASP A 260 -2.51 -0.56 10.34
N ALA A 261 -1.92 0.64 10.47
CA ALA A 261 -2.56 1.80 11.06
C ALA A 261 -3.79 2.26 10.27
N GLU A 262 -3.68 2.32 8.94
CA GLU A 262 -4.77 2.68 8.04
C GLU A 262 -5.91 1.65 8.12
N HIS A 263 -5.57 0.36 8.14
CA HIS A 263 -6.55 -0.71 8.28
C HIS A 263 -7.29 -0.61 9.63
N LEU A 264 -6.58 -0.36 10.73
CA LEU A 264 -7.19 -0.12 12.04
C LEU A 264 -8.13 1.10 12.02
N LEU A 265 -7.74 2.16 11.32
CA LEU A 265 -8.55 3.37 11.18
C LEU A 265 -9.82 3.14 10.34
N GLN A 266 -9.75 2.31 9.29
CA GLN A 266 -10.88 2.04 8.39
C GLN A 266 -11.87 1.00 8.92
N ARG A 267 -11.46 0.14 9.85
CA ARG A 267 -12.32 -0.89 10.46
C ARG A 267 -13.61 -0.26 11.02
N SER A 268 -14.77 -0.88 10.79
CA SER A 268 -16.08 -0.37 11.24
C SER A 268 -16.36 -0.58 12.75
N GLY A 269 -15.51 -1.36 13.45
CA GLY A 269 -15.67 -1.71 14.86
C GLY A 269 -15.16 -0.67 15.87
N GLN A 270 -15.20 -1.02 17.16
CA GLN A 270 -14.52 -0.26 18.21
C GLN A 270 -13.00 -0.33 18.01
N VAL A 271 -12.32 0.77 18.31
CA VAL A 271 -10.85 0.81 18.32
C VAL A 271 -10.45 0.65 19.77
N LEU A 272 -9.51 -0.25 20.05
CA LEU A 272 -9.02 -0.45 21.39
C LEU A 272 -7.81 0.45 21.64
N ASP A 273 -7.71 0.98 22.86
CA ASP A 273 -6.55 1.77 23.29
C ASP A 273 -5.25 0.94 23.25
N SER A 274 -5.36 -0.37 23.52
CA SER A 274 -4.25 -1.32 23.40
C SER A 274 -3.70 -1.40 21.98
N ASP A 275 -4.57 -1.42 20.96
CA ASP A 275 -4.16 -1.55 19.57
C ASP A 275 -3.38 -0.30 19.12
N VAL A 276 -3.84 0.88 19.53
CA VAL A 276 -3.17 2.15 19.24
C VAL A 276 -1.83 2.24 20.00
N THR A 277 -1.79 1.81 21.26
CA THR A 277 -0.57 1.78 22.07
C THR A 277 0.47 0.83 21.48
N GLU A 278 0.07 -0.36 21.05
CA GLU A 278 0.95 -1.33 20.39
C GLU A 278 1.49 -0.76 19.06
N LEU A 279 0.63 -0.11 18.27
CA LEU A 279 1.01 0.53 17.02
C LEU A 279 2.05 1.64 17.23
N GLU A 280 1.86 2.50 18.24
CA GLU A 280 2.83 3.53 18.61
C GLU A 280 4.17 2.93 19.05
N GLN A 281 4.15 1.88 19.87
CA GLN A 281 5.37 1.20 20.30
C GLN A 281 6.11 0.59 19.12
N ARG A 282 5.39 -0.15 18.26
CA ARG A 282 5.95 -0.74 17.04
C ARG A 282 6.62 0.32 16.18
N TRP A 283 5.98 1.47 15.95
CA TRP A 283 6.56 2.56 15.18
C TRP A 283 7.81 3.17 15.82
N ARG A 284 7.77 3.46 17.13
CA ARG A 284 8.91 4.04 17.87
C ARG A 284 10.14 3.14 17.89
N HIS A 285 9.95 1.83 17.84
CA HIS A 285 11.05 0.85 17.82
C HIS A 285 11.64 0.61 16.42
N LEU A 286 11.06 1.19 15.36
CA LEU A 286 11.64 1.09 14.03
C LEU A 286 12.88 2.00 13.92
N PRO A 287 13.99 1.49 13.33
CA PRO A 287 15.16 2.31 13.06
C PRO A 287 14.83 3.42 12.04
N ARG A 288 15.48 4.57 12.19
CA ARG A 288 15.32 5.72 11.29
C ARG A 288 16.02 5.47 9.96
N LEU A 289 15.40 5.91 8.87
CA LEU A 289 15.99 5.91 7.54
C LEU A 289 17.07 6.99 7.42
N GLU A 290 18.12 6.72 6.65
CA GLU A 290 19.15 7.71 6.31
C GLU A 290 18.60 8.80 5.37
N THR A 291 17.67 8.44 4.48
CA THR A 291 16.98 9.36 3.57
C THR A 291 16.00 10.25 4.35
N LYS A 292 16.48 11.42 4.80
CA LYS A 292 15.72 12.36 5.64
C LYS A 292 14.36 12.77 5.06
N ALA A 293 14.27 12.97 3.74
CA ALA A 293 13.03 13.36 3.08
C ALA A 293 11.94 12.28 3.23
N LEU A 294 12.27 11.03 2.88
CA LEU A 294 11.36 9.89 3.00
C LEU A 294 11.03 9.58 4.48
N GLN A 295 12.01 9.69 5.38
CA GLN A 295 11.77 9.54 6.82
C GLN A 295 10.70 10.52 7.29
N THR A 296 10.84 11.80 6.92
CA THR A 296 9.92 12.87 7.32
C THR A 296 8.52 12.63 6.75
N GLU A 297 8.44 12.23 5.48
CA GLU A 297 7.15 11.92 4.83
C GLU A 297 6.40 10.79 5.56
N LEU A 298 7.09 9.68 5.85
CA LEU A 298 6.48 8.54 6.53
C LEU A 298 6.10 8.88 7.99
N GLU A 299 6.92 9.66 8.69
CA GLU A 299 6.60 10.18 10.03
C GLU A 299 5.33 11.04 10.01
N GLN A 300 5.22 11.99 9.06
CA GLN A 300 4.03 12.84 8.92
C GLN A 300 2.77 12.03 8.60
N GLN A 301 2.87 11.03 7.73
CA GLN A 301 1.76 10.12 7.42
C GLN A 301 1.31 9.36 8.68
N PHE A 302 2.27 8.82 9.45
CA PHE A 302 1.96 8.07 10.66
C PHE A 302 1.31 8.95 11.73
N GLU A 303 1.87 10.13 11.99
CA GLU A 303 1.31 11.10 12.95
C GLU A 303 -0.11 11.52 12.58
N ARG A 304 -0.38 11.72 11.28
CA ARG A 304 -1.72 12.00 10.78
C ARG A 304 -2.69 10.86 11.09
N ILE A 305 -2.36 9.62 10.77
CA ILE A 305 -3.23 8.47 11.04
C ILE A 305 -3.43 8.30 12.55
N LEU A 306 -2.36 8.45 13.34
CA LEU A 306 -2.40 8.34 14.79
C LEU A 306 -3.31 9.39 15.41
N SER A 307 -3.25 10.65 14.93
CA SER A 307 -4.15 11.71 15.38
C SER A 307 -5.63 11.37 15.11
N GLN A 308 -5.92 10.74 13.98
CA GLN A 308 -7.27 10.32 13.60
C GLN A 308 -7.75 9.14 14.45
N LEU A 309 -6.88 8.17 14.75
CA LEU A 309 -7.16 7.07 15.67
C LEU A 309 -7.45 7.55 17.08
N ARG A 310 -6.62 8.47 17.61
CA ARG A 310 -6.83 9.09 18.93
C ARG A 310 -8.13 9.89 18.99
N ALA A 311 -8.46 10.67 17.95
CA ALA A 311 -9.74 11.38 17.87
C ALA A 311 -10.94 10.40 17.83
N ARG A 312 -10.79 9.25 17.17
CA ARG A 312 -11.82 8.21 17.15
C ARG A 312 -11.99 7.54 18.53
N LEU A 313 -10.90 7.26 19.25
CA LEU A 313 -10.93 6.77 20.62
C LEU A 313 -11.63 7.76 21.56
N GLN A 314 -11.28 9.05 21.45
CA GLN A 314 -11.91 10.10 22.24
C GLN A 314 -13.42 10.18 21.99
N ARG A 315 -13.85 10.17 20.72
CA ARG A 315 -15.29 10.15 20.37
C ARG A 315 -16.00 8.90 20.89
N GLN A 316 -15.31 7.75 20.96
CA GLN A 316 -15.88 6.53 21.54
C GLN A 316 -16.03 6.66 23.06
N ALA A 317 -15.09 7.29 23.75
CA ALA A 317 -15.18 7.57 25.18
C ALA A 317 -16.30 8.58 25.48
N GLU A 318 -16.35 9.70 24.74
CA GLU A 318 -17.38 10.73 24.87
C GLU A 318 -18.79 10.17 24.64
N ARG A 319 -18.99 9.31 23.62
CA ARG A 319 -20.29 8.65 23.38
C ARG A 319 -20.70 7.76 24.56
N LYS A 320 -19.76 6.96 25.10
CA LYS A 320 -20.03 6.11 26.26
C LYS A 320 -20.42 6.94 27.49
N GLU A 321 -19.72 8.04 27.72
CA GLU A 321 -20.02 8.96 28.83
C GLU A 321 -21.40 9.63 28.66
N GLN A 322 -21.72 10.12 27.46
CA GLN A 322 -23.02 10.70 27.13
C GLN A 322 -24.18 9.70 27.27
N GLU A 323 -23.99 8.46 26.80
CA GLU A 323 -24.98 7.38 26.95
C GLU A 323 -25.23 7.05 28.42
N GLN A 324 -24.17 7.03 29.23
CA GLN A 324 -24.26 6.80 30.68
C GLN A 324 -24.97 7.96 31.40
N GLU A 325 -24.61 9.20 31.08
CA GLU A 325 -25.22 10.41 31.66
C GLU A 325 -26.71 10.50 31.30
N ALA A 326 -27.08 10.29 30.03
CA ALA A 326 -28.47 10.30 29.58
C ALA A 326 -29.32 9.24 30.30
N LEU A 327 -28.75 8.06 30.55
CA LEU A 327 -29.42 6.99 31.31
C LEU A 327 -29.59 7.37 32.79
N GLN A 328 -28.55 7.94 33.40
CA GLN A 328 -28.60 8.39 34.79
C GLN A 328 -29.63 9.51 34.98
N THR A 329 -29.61 10.53 34.13
CA THR A 329 -30.61 11.63 34.15
C THR A 329 -32.03 11.10 33.97
N SER A 330 -32.27 10.22 33.00
CA SER A 330 -33.62 9.65 32.80
C SER A 330 -34.08 8.82 34.01
N MET A 331 -33.16 8.12 34.67
CA MET A 331 -33.46 7.38 35.90
C MET A 331 -33.79 8.30 37.08
N ASP A 332 -33.05 9.40 37.24
CA ASP A 332 -33.29 10.38 38.30
C ASP A 332 -34.62 11.11 38.08
N GLU A 333 -34.94 11.48 36.83
CA GLU A 333 -36.25 12.03 36.43
C GLU A 333 -37.40 11.05 36.74
N LEU A 334 -37.19 9.74 36.50
CA LEU A 334 -38.19 8.71 36.80
C LEU A 334 -38.48 8.65 38.30
N GLU A 335 -37.43 8.63 39.13
CA GLU A 335 -37.58 8.60 40.59
C GLU A 335 -38.23 9.88 41.12
N GLN A 336 -37.93 11.05 40.54
CA GLN A 336 -38.59 12.30 40.88
C GLN A 336 -40.09 12.28 40.52
N ALA A 337 -40.43 11.89 39.28
CA ALA A 337 -41.83 11.80 38.85
C ALA A 337 -42.66 10.85 39.74
N LEU A 338 -42.03 9.77 40.24
CA LEU A 338 -42.66 8.86 41.18
C LEU A 338 -42.90 9.47 42.57
N ASN A 339 -41.94 10.26 43.07
CA ASN A 339 -42.08 10.97 44.34
C ASN A 339 -43.17 12.06 44.27
N GLU A 340 -43.31 12.71 43.11
CA GLU A 340 -44.34 13.73 42.84
C GLU A 340 -45.71 13.10 42.51
N GLY A 341 -45.76 11.79 42.24
CA GLY A 341 -46.99 11.07 41.90
C GLY A 341 -47.43 11.23 40.44
N GLU A 342 -46.57 11.75 39.57
CA GLU A 342 -46.81 11.98 38.14
C GLU A 342 -46.74 10.67 37.33
N LEU A 343 -47.80 9.85 37.45
CA LEU A 343 -47.84 8.49 36.91
C LEU A 343 -47.59 8.39 35.39
N GLN A 344 -48.10 9.32 34.57
CA GLN A 344 -47.91 9.26 33.11
C GLN A 344 -46.45 9.53 32.73
N GLN A 345 -45.85 10.57 33.31
CA GLN A 345 -44.44 10.90 33.08
C GLN A 345 -43.54 9.73 33.48
N ALA A 346 -43.83 9.08 34.62
CA ALA A 346 -43.09 7.90 35.06
C ALA A 346 -43.19 6.70 34.08
N LEU A 347 -44.35 6.48 33.46
CA LEU A 347 -44.53 5.41 32.46
C LEU A 347 -43.75 5.71 31.18
N ASP A 348 -43.77 6.96 30.71
CA ASP A 348 -43.03 7.38 29.52
C ASP A 348 -41.51 7.29 29.75
N LEU A 349 -41.03 7.72 30.92
CA LEU A 349 -39.62 7.60 31.31
C LEU A 349 -39.20 6.13 31.45
N GLN A 350 -40.01 5.27 32.08
CA GLN A 350 -39.72 3.84 32.19
C GLN A 350 -39.55 3.20 30.79
N LYS A 351 -40.41 3.57 29.83
CA LYS A 351 -40.32 3.09 28.45
C LYS A 351 -39.03 3.59 27.78
N LYS A 352 -38.73 4.89 27.88
CA LYS A 352 -37.50 5.49 27.36
C LYS A 352 -36.24 4.82 27.91
N ILE A 353 -36.20 4.53 29.21
CA ILE A 353 -35.06 3.86 29.85
C ILE A 353 -34.88 2.43 29.33
N LYS A 354 -35.98 1.67 29.14
CA LYS A 354 -35.91 0.33 28.55
C LYS A 354 -35.38 0.36 27.11
N GLU A 355 -35.87 1.28 26.29
CA GLU A 355 -35.37 1.47 24.92
C GLU A 355 -33.87 1.84 24.91
N LEU A 356 -33.43 2.72 25.83
CA LEU A 356 -32.01 3.06 25.99
C LEU A 356 -31.17 1.84 26.39
N LEU A 357 -31.66 0.98 27.28
CA LEU A 357 -30.96 -0.25 27.70
C LEU A 357 -30.90 -1.30 26.59
N GLU A 358 -31.96 -1.44 25.78
CA GLU A 358 -32.00 -2.35 24.63
C GLU A 358 -31.01 -1.94 23.53
N HIS A 359 -30.81 -0.64 23.33
CA HIS A 359 -29.96 -0.11 22.27
C HIS A 359 -28.52 0.22 22.68
N ASN A 360 -28.21 0.36 23.99
CA ASN A 360 -26.85 0.62 24.48
C ASN A 360 -26.17 -0.61 25.10
N ILE A 361 -25.39 -1.31 24.26
CA ILE A 361 -24.57 -2.48 24.61
C ILE A 361 -23.21 -2.06 25.22
N SER A 362 -22.94 -0.76 25.34
CA SER A 362 -21.67 -0.16 25.76
C SER A 362 -21.45 -0.11 27.28
N LEU A 363 -22.49 -0.36 28.08
CA LEU A 363 -22.46 -0.29 29.54
C LEU A 363 -21.84 -1.56 30.17
N SER A 364 -21.15 -1.38 31.28
CA SER A 364 -20.64 -2.53 32.06
C SER A 364 -21.79 -3.33 32.68
N ARG A 365 -21.60 -4.63 32.86
CA ARG A 365 -22.58 -5.51 33.56
C ARG A 365 -23.02 -4.96 34.91
N ARG A 366 -22.10 -4.31 35.64
CA ARG A 366 -22.40 -3.68 36.93
C ARG A 366 -23.34 -2.50 36.79
N GLN A 367 -23.12 -1.63 35.82
CA GLN A 367 -23.99 -0.48 35.55
C GLN A 367 -25.38 -0.94 35.11
N ILE A 368 -25.47 -1.92 34.22
CA ILE A 368 -26.76 -2.50 33.79
C ILE A 368 -27.53 -3.03 35.01
N SER A 369 -26.88 -3.84 35.84
CA SER A 369 -27.51 -4.39 37.05
C SER A 369 -27.98 -3.32 38.04
N GLN A 370 -27.23 -2.22 38.20
CA GLN A 370 -27.64 -1.10 39.06
C GLN A 370 -28.90 -0.42 38.53
N VAL A 371 -28.95 -0.15 37.22
CA VAL A 371 -30.11 0.48 36.57
C VAL A 371 -31.32 -0.44 36.62
N GLU A 372 -31.16 -1.73 36.35
CA GLU A 372 -32.22 -2.74 36.45
C GLU A 372 -32.83 -2.80 37.86
N HIS A 373 -31.99 -2.78 38.89
CA HIS A 373 -32.46 -2.77 40.28
C HIS A 373 -33.30 -1.52 40.59
N ARG A 374 -32.85 -0.33 40.17
CA ARG A 374 -33.62 0.92 40.32
C ARG A 374 -34.93 0.87 39.54
N LEU A 375 -34.91 0.36 38.31
CA LEU A 375 -36.10 0.19 37.47
C LEU A 375 -37.12 -0.77 38.10
N GLN A 376 -36.66 -1.84 38.74
CA GLN A 376 -37.53 -2.78 39.45
C GLN A 376 -38.18 -2.14 40.68
N ALA A 377 -37.43 -1.35 41.45
CA ALA A 377 -37.98 -0.58 42.56
C ALA A 377 -39.04 0.42 42.06
N ALA A 378 -38.74 1.17 41.01
CA ALA A 378 -39.66 2.09 40.35
C ALA A 378 -40.93 1.38 39.84
N ALA A 379 -40.81 0.19 39.25
CA ALA A 379 -41.95 -0.61 38.80
C ALA A 379 -42.90 -0.98 39.96
N GLY A 380 -42.35 -1.22 41.16
CA GLY A 380 -43.15 -1.42 42.37
C GLY A 380 -44.00 -0.20 42.72
N VAL A 381 -43.40 1.00 42.71
CA VAL A 381 -44.10 2.26 43.01
C VAL A 381 -45.14 2.60 41.93
N ILE A 382 -44.80 2.42 40.64
CA ILE A 382 -45.76 2.56 39.52
C ILE A 382 -46.97 1.64 39.71
N GLY A 383 -46.73 0.40 40.15
CA GLY A 383 -47.80 -0.55 40.47
C GLY A 383 -48.72 -0.04 41.58
N GLN A 384 -48.14 0.52 42.65
CA GLN A 384 -48.91 1.12 43.74
C GLN A 384 -49.73 2.33 43.25
N LEU A 385 -49.12 3.31 42.58
CA LEU A 385 -49.81 4.50 42.05
C LEU A 385 -50.95 4.13 41.08
N ASN A 386 -50.72 3.15 40.20
CA ASN A 386 -51.79 2.61 39.34
C ASN A 386 -52.92 1.99 40.16
N GLY A 387 -52.59 1.25 41.22
CA GLY A 387 -53.56 0.71 42.17
C GLY A 387 -54.41 1.80 42.82
N TRP A 388 -53.78 2.88 43.29
CA TRP A 388 -54.46 4.03 43.90
C TRP A 388 -55.38 4.75 42.90
N ARG A 389 -54.91 4.98 41.66
CA ARG A 389 -55.72 5.57 40.58
C ARG A 389 -56.96 4.72 40.27
N ARG A 390 -56.79 3.41 40.15
CA ARG A 390 -57.90 2.45 39.92
C ARG A 390 -58.88 2.44 41.09
N TRP A 391 -58.36 2.42 42.31
CA TRP A 391 -59.19 2.46 43.52
C TRP A 391 -60.03 3.75 43.58
N GLY A 392 -59.41 4.92 43.38
CA GLY A 392 -60.14 6.21 43.39
C GLY A 392 -61.18 6.31 42.27
N THR A 393 -60.87 5.80 41.07
CA THR A 393 -61.84 5.75 39.97
C THR A 393 -63.01 4.81 40.28
N ASN A 394 -62.75 3.68 40.94
CA ASN A 394 -63.80 2.75 41.37
C ASN A 394 -64.66 3.34 42.50
N GLN A 395 -64.08 4.09 43.43
CA GLN A 395 -64.83 4.80 44.46
C GLN A 395 -65.74 5.88 43.84
N ALA A 396 -65.25 6.64 42.86
CA ALA A 396 -66.07 7.60 42.11
C ALA A 396 -67.24 6.92 41.36
N ARG A 397 -67.00 5.73 40.80
CA ARG A 397 -68.05 4.89 40.18
C ARG A 397 -69.09 4.43 41.20
N GLU A 398 -68.67 4.03 42.40
CA GLU A 398 -69.59 3.66 43.48
C GLU A 398 -70.50 4.83 43.87
N HIS A 399 -69.94 6.02 44.11
CA HIS A 399 -70.74 7.22 44.39
C HIS A 399 -71.67 7.60 43.23
N LEU A 400 -71.25 7.42 41.98
CA LEU A 400 -72.11 7.65 40.82
C LEU A 400 -73.30 6.67 40.79
N ILE A 401 -73.08 5.40 41.15
CA ILE A 401 -74.15 4.40 41.27
C ILE A 401 -75.13 4.80 42.38
N GLU A 402 -74.62 5.16 43.56
CA GLU A 402 -75.44 5.62 44.70
C GLU A 402 -76.30 6.82 44.31
N ASN A 403 -75.73 7.80 43.62
CA ASN A 403 -76.46 8.97 43.12
C ASN A 403 -77.61 8.56 42.19
N VAL A 404 -77.38 7.63 41.25
CA VAL A 404 -78.43 7.13 40.34
C VAL A 404 -79.49 6.34 41.10
N GLU A 405 -79.10 5.53 42.07
CA GLU A 405 -80.03 4.77 42.92
C GLU A 405 -80.94 5.72 43.73
N GLN A 406 -80.40 6.83 44.26
CA GLN A 406 -81.18 7.85 44.98
C GLN A 406 -82.17 8.61 44.09
N LEU A 407 -81.94 8.70 42.77
CA LEU A 407 -82.90 9.33 41.86
C LEU A 407 -84.27 8.63 41.87
N LEU A 408 -84.31 7.34 42.24
CA LEU A 408 -85.55 6.58 42.35
C LEU A 408 -86.41 7.00 43.54
N GLU A 409 -85.79 7.55 44.59
CA GLU A 409 -86.47 8.02 45.80
C GLU A 409 -86.95 9.47 45.67
N GLN A 410 -86.30 10.22 44.77
CA GLN A 410 -86.69 11.59 44.44
C GLN A 410 -87.86 11.52 43.45
N ASN A 411 -89.05 11.95 43.88
CA ASN A 411 -90.26 12.04 43.03
C ASN A 411 -90.12 13.11 41.93
N LEU A 412 -89.15 12.94 41.04
CA LEU A 412 -88.82 13.85 39.96
C LEU A 412 -89.76 13.64 38.77
N ALA A 413 -89.96 14.71 38.00
CA ALA A 413 -90.66 14.60 36.72
C ALA A 413 -89.88 13.68 35.75
N PRO A 414 -90.54 12.80 34.98
CA PRO A 414 -89.86 11.83 34.11
C PRO A 414 -88.88 12.44 33.10
N ALA A 415 -89.14 13.67 32.61
CA ALA A 415 -88.22 14.35 31.71
C ALA A 415 -86.90 14.76 32.39
N GLU A 416 -86.96 15.17 33.66
CA GLU A 416 -85.80 15.56 34.45
C GLU A 416 -85.01 14.33 34.90
N LEU A 417 -85.70 13.25 35.27
CA LEU A 417 -85.10 11.96 35.58
C LEU A 417 -84.29 11.40 34.40
N ALA A 418 -84.82 11.49 33.17
CA ALA A 418 -84.10 11.09 31.95
C ALA A 418 -82.82 11.92 31.71
N ARG A 419 -82.86 13.23 32.00
CA ARG A 419 -81.69 14.12 31.86
C ARG A 419 -80.57 13.72 32.82
N GLN A 420 -80.93 13.40 34.07
CA GLN A 420 -79.95 13.00 35.10
C GLN A 420 -79.34 11.62 34.82
N VAL A 421 -80.14 10.65 34.35
CA VAL A 421 -79.63 9.33 33.91
C VAL A 421 -78.64 9.49 32.75
N GLN A 422 -78.93 10.38 31.78
CA GLN A 422 -78.01 10.64 30.66
C GLN A 422 -76.71 11.29 31.12
N ALA A 423 -76.78 12.24 32.07
CA ALA A 423 -75.60 12.85 32.67
C ALA A 423 -74.74 11.81 33.40
N ALA A 424 -75.37 10.90 34.15
CA ALA A 424 -74.66 9.82 34.83
C ALA A 424 -73.95 8.87 33.84
N ARG A 425 -74.58 8.52 32.72
CA ARG A 425 -73.95 7.70 31.66
C ARG A 425 -72.75 8.39 31.02
N MET A 426 -72.80 9.71 30.83
CA MET A 426 -71.65 10.48 30.35
C MET A 426 -70.52 10.51 31.37
N ALA A 427 -70.83 10.77 32.64
CA ALA A 427 -69.84 10.77 33.73
C ALA A 427 -69.16 9.40 33.87
N TRP A 428 -69.91 8.30 33.76
CA TRP A 428 -69.33 6.94 33.75
C TRP A 428 -68.32 6.77 32.62
N LYS A 429 -68.68 7.20 31.40
CA LYS A 429 -67.83 7.09 30.21
C LYS A 429 -66.54 7.91 30.35
N GLU A 430 -66.59 9.08 30.98
CA GLU A 430 -65.39 9.89 31.26
C GLU A 430 -64.42 9.16 32.20
N MET A 431 -64.96 8.43 33.19
CA MET A 431 -64.18 7.63 34.14
C MET A 431 -63.53 6.38 33.53
N ASP A 432 -63.95 5.94 32.33
CA ASP A 432 -63.30 4.79 31.65
C ASP A 432 -61.84 5.05 31.28
N SER A 433 -61.44 6.33 31.21
CA SER A 433 -60.03 6.74 31.09
C SER A 433 -59.16 6.30 32.29
N GLY A 434 -59.78 6.06 33.46
CA GLY A 434 -59.13 5.55 34.68
C GLY A 434 -58.96 4.02 34.71
N GLY A 435 -59.37 3.32 33.65
CA GLY A 435 -59.26 1.87 33.50
C GLY A 435 -60.61 1.17 33.52
N VAL A 436 -60.63 -0.09 33.07
CA VAL A 436 -61.86 -0.89 32.92
C VAL A 436 -62.55 -1.08 34.27
N ALA A 437 -63.85 -0.78 34.32
CA ALA A 437 -64.65 -1.00 35.52
C ALA A 437 -64.76 -2.49 35.87
N PRO A 438 -64.75 -2.85 37.17
CA PRO A 438 -65.16 -4.18 37.60
C PRO A 438 -66.55 -4.52 37.06
N ARG A 439 -66.70 -5.74 36.52
CA ARG A 439 -67.97 -6.21 35.92
C ARG A 439 -69.17 -6.05 36.85
N ALA A 440 -68.96 -6.22 38.16
CA ALA A 440 -69.99 -6.04 39.17
C ALA A 440 -70.48 -4.59 39.29
N LEU A 441 -69.56 -3.61 39.31
CA LEU A 441 -69.91 -2.19 39.40
C LEU A 441 -70.67 -1.73 38.14
N TRP A 442 -70.18 -2.10 36.95
CA TRP A 442 -70.88 -1.78 35.69
C TRP A 442 -72.30 -2.34 35.67
N LYS A 443 -72.48 -3.62 36.04
CA LYS A 443 -73.80 -4.26 36.06
C LYS A 443 -74.76 -3.53 37.00
N ARG A 444 -74.29 -3.15 38.20
CA ARG A 444 -75.09 -2.42 39.19
C ARG A 444 -75.47 -1.03 38.67
N PHE A 445 -74.53 -0.31 38.08
CA PHE A 445 -74.78 0.98 37.43
C PHE A 445 -75.83 0.89 36.31
N ASP A 446 -75.65 -0.03 35.36
CA ASP A 446 -76.55 -0.17 34.22
C ASP A 446 -77.96 -0.55 34.68
N THR A 447 -78.07 -1.47 35.65
CA THR A 447 -79.36 -1.83 36.27
C THR A 447 -80.00 -0.63 36.97
N ALA A 448 -79.24 0.19 37.70
CA ALA A 448 -79.76 1.39 38.36
C ALA A 448 -80.26 2.42 37.34
N CYS A 449 -79.50 2.66 36.25
CA CYS A 449 -79.91 3.52 35.15
C CYS A 449 -81.17 3.00 34.44
N GLU A 450 -81.27 1.69 34.18
CA GLU A 450 -82.44 1.08 33.54
C GLU A 450 -83.70 1.27 34.39
N ARG A 451 -83.60 1.02 35.71
CA ARG A 451 -84.70 1.23 36.66
C ARG A 451 -85.10 2.70 36.74
N ALA A 452 -84.13 3.61 36.86
CA ALA A 452 -84.40 5.06 36.89
C ALA A 452 -85.02 5.57 35.58
N TYR A 453 -84.74 4.94 34.44
CA TYR A 453 -85.32 5.31 33.16
C TYR A 453 -86.69 4.68 32.86
N GLU A 454 -87.14 3.70 33.63
CA GLU A 454 -88.41 3.00 33.40
C GLU A 454 -89.63 3.94 33.40
N PRO A 455 -89.83 4.85 34.39
CA PRO A 455 -90.95 5.80 34.36
C PRO A 455 -90.87 6.78 33.18
N CYS A 456 -89.65 7.15 32.79
CA CYS A 456 -89.38 8.00 31.61
C CYS A 456 -89.86 7.32 30.34
N ARG A 457 -89.62 6.02 30.20
CA ARG A 457 -90.04 5.23 29.05
C ARG A 457 -91.56 5.24 28.90
N ALA A 458 -92.30 4.98 29.98
CA ALA A 458 -93.76 5.00 29.96
C ALA A 458 -94.29 6.41 29.61
N TYR A 459 -93.77 7.46 30.26
CA TYR A 459 -94.17 8.84 30.01
C TYR A 459 -93.91 9.28 28.56
N PHE A 460 -92.74 8.97 27.99
CA PHE A 460 -92.44 9.33 26.60
C PHE A 460 -93.24 8.50 25.59
N GLN A 461 -93.60 7.26 25.92
CA GLN A 461 -94.53 6.45 25.11
C GLN A 461 -95.94 7.05 25.11
N GLU A 462 -96.48 7.41 26.27
CA GLU A 462 -97.79 8.08 26.39
C GLU A 462 -97.80 9.42 25.65
N GLN A 463 -96.76 10.23 25.83
CA GLN A 463 -96.64 11.48 25.08
C GLN A 463 -96.54 11.27 23.57
N ALA A 464 -95.86 10.21 23.12
CA ALA A 464 -95.78 9.89 21.70
C ALA A 464 -97.14 9.45 21.15
N ALA A 465 -97.86 8.59 21.89
CA ALA A 465 -99.21 8.16 21.55
C ALA A 465 -100.19 9.35 21.49
N LEU A 466 -100.13 10.25 22.48
CA LEU A 466 -100.96 11.46 22.50
C LEU A 466 -100.67 12.38 21.30
N ARG A 467 -99.39 12.57 20.94
CA ARG A 467 -99.03 13.33 19.73
C ARG A 467 -99.53 12.66 18.45
N GLN A 468 -99.55 11.33 18.40
CA GLN A 468 -100.09 10.57 17.26
C GLN A 468 -101.62 10.65 17.19
N GLN A 469 -102.31 10.63 18.33
CA GLN A 469 -103.76 10.86 18.41
C GLN A 469 -104.12 12.26 17.92
N HIS A 470 -103.43 13.30 18.41
CA HIS A 470 -103.63 14.67 17.94
C HIS A 470 -103.35 14.82 16.44
N LEU A 471 -102.41 14.04 15.87
CA LEU A 471 -102.17 14.01 14.43
C LEU A 471 -103.39 13.46 13.69
N ALA A 472 -103.91 12.31 14.13
CA ALA A 472 -105.08 11.66 13.55
C ALA A 472 -106.33 12.56 13.63
N GLU A 473 -106.55 13.23 14.77
CA GLU A 473 -107.65 14.18 14.93
C GLU A 473 -107.53 15.37 13.97
N ARG A 474 -106.32 15.92 13.78
CA ARG A 474 -106.08 17.00 12.81
C ARG A 474 -106.27 16.53 11.37
N GLN A 475 -105.90 15.28 11.07
CA GLN A 475 -106.08 14.67 9.75
C GLN A 475 -107.57 14.52 9.46
N SER A 476 -108.31 13.88 10.37
CA SER A 476 -109.76 13.71 10.26
C SER A 476 -110.48 15.06 10.11
N LEU A 477 -110.06 16.10 10.83
CA LEU A 477 -110.68 17.43 10.70
C LEU A 477 -110.42 18.07 9.34
N CYS A 478 -109.24 17.84 8.73
CA CYS A 478 -108.96 18.25 7.36
C CYS A 478 -109.79 17.44 6.35
N ASP A 479 -109.83 16.12 6.50
CA ASP A 479 -110.56 15.23 5.60
C ASP A 479 -112.07 15.53 5.64
N ASP A 480 -112.65 15.71 6.84
CA ASP A 480 -114.04 16.10 7.05
C ASP A 480 -114.36 17.45 6.39
N LEU A 481 -113.45 18.43 6.50
CA LEU A 481 -113.62 19.75 5.88
C LEU A 481 -113.53 19.67 4.36
N GLN A 482 -112.62 18.84 3.83
CA GLN A 482 -112.46 18.62 2.40
C GLN A 482 -113.68 17.90 1.81
N GLN A 483 -114.11 16.80 2.43
CA GLN A 483 -115.27 16.03 1.98
C GLN A 483 -116.54 16.90 1.99
N TRP A 484 -116.75 17.68 3.04
CA TRP A 484 -117.87 18.62 3.09
C TRP A 484 -117.79 19.69 1.98
N LEU A 485 -116.59 20.21 1.69
CA LEU A 485 -116.37 21.16 0.59
C LEU A 485 -116.73 20.54 -0.79
N GLU A 486 -116.39 19.28 -1.02
CA GLU A 486 -116.64 18.56 -2.28
C GLU A 486 -118.12 18.18 -2.45
N GLN A 487 -118.81 17.79 -1.38
CA GLN A 487 -120.21 17.36 -1.40
C GLN A 487 -121.22 18.52 -1.43
N THR A 488 -120.81 19.71 -1.02
CA THR A 488 -121.68 20.89 -1.01
C THR A 488 -121.86 21.43 -2.44
N ASP A 489 -123.08 21.47 -2.96
CA ASP A 489 -123.39 22.11 -4.25
C ASP A 489 -123.43 23.63 -4.12
N TRP A 490 -122.25 24.25 -4.25
CA TRP A 490 -122.04 25.70 -4.17
C TRP A 490 -122.74 26.54 -5.26
N SER A 491 -123.34 25.91 -6.29
CA SER A 491 -124.05 26.58 -7.40
C SER A 491 -125.57 26.58 -7.25
N SER A 492 -126.11 25.80 -6.32
CA SER A 492 -127.55 25.72 -6.08
C SER A 492 -128.07 26.91 -5.26
N SER A 493 -129.28 27.39 -5.58
CA SER A 493 -129.98 28.41 -4.79
C SER A 493 -130.45 27.90 -3.41
N SER A 494 -130.14 26.65 -3.06
CA SER A 494 -130.55 25.97 -1.81
C SER A 494 -129.46 25.88 -0.75
N VAL A 495 -128.27 26.47 -0.95
CA VAL A 495 -127.20 26.48 0.06
C VAL A 495 -127.55 27.41 1.24
N ASP A 496 -127.59 26.87 2.46
CA ASP A 496 -127.71 27.68 3.68
C ASP A 496 -126.36 28.26 4.11
N TRP A 497 -126.15 29.53 3.77
CA TRP A 497 -124.90 30.24 4.07
C TRP A 497 -124.68 30.54 5.57
N ARG A 498 -125.74 30.49 6.39
CA ARG A 498 -125.59 30.58 7.86
C ARG A 498 -125.01 29.29 8.42
N GLU A 499 -125.42 28.15 7.86
CA GLU A 499 -124.87 26.84 8.22
C GLU A 499 -123.40 26.72 7.81
N VAL A 500 -123.03 27.20 6.62
CA VAL A 500 -121.63 27.32 6.16
C VAL A 500 -120.77 28.13 7.15
N SER A 501 -121.26 29.29 7.57
CA SER A 501 -120.53 30.16 8.52
C SER A 501 -120.35 29.50 9.90
N SER A 502 -121.41 28.83 10.39
CA SER A 502 -121.38 28.06 11.64
C SER A 502 -120.40 26.89 11.58
N ARG A 503 -120.36 26.16 10.45
CA ARG A 503 -119.42 25.04 10.23
C ARG A 503 -117.96 25.52 10.28
N ILE A 504 -117.63 26.62 9.60
CA ILE A 504 -116.27 27.22 9.63
C ILE A 504 -115.84 27.54 11.06
N GLN A 505 -116.72 28.19 11.85
CA GLN A 505 -116.42 28.55 13.24
C GLN A 505 -116.18 27.30 14.10
N LYS A 506 -117.02 26.26 13.96
CA LYS A 506 -116.85 24.98 14.68
C LYS A 506 -115.51 24.30 14.34
N THR A 507 -115.16 24.21 13.05
CA THR A 507 -113.89 23.60 12.62
C THR A 507 -112.67 24.38 13.12
N GLN A 508 -112.71 25.72 13.14
CA GLN A 508 -111.64 26.53 13.73
C GLN A 508 -111.50 26.33 15.24
N GLN A 509 -112.61 26.17 15.95
CA GLN A 509 -112.59 25.88 17.38
C GLN A 509 -111.99 24.50 17.67
N GLN A 510 -112.43 23.47 16.94
CA GLN A 510 -111.89 22.11 17.05
C GLN A 510 -110.38 22.07 16.75
N TRP A 511 -109.92 22.74 15.70
CA TRP A 511 -108.50 22.79 15.35
C TRP A 511 -107.61 23.37 16.46
N ARG A 512 -108.09 24.39 17.18
CA ARG A 512 -107.35 25.01 18.29
C ARG A 512 -107.31 24.12 19.54
N GLN A 513 -108.30 23.24 19.72
CA GLN A 513 -108.39 22.34 20.86
C GLN A 513 -107.48 21.12 20.72
N ILE A 514 -107.16 20.70 19.49
CA ILE A 514 -106.26 19.57 19.25
C ILE A 514 -104.82 19.97 19.63
N GLY A 515 -104.22 19.21 20.55
CA GLY A 515 -102.92 19.51 21.14
C GLY A 515 -101.72 19.35 20.20
N ALA A 516 -100.51 19.32 20.77
CA ALA A 516 -99.27 19.26 20.00
C ALA A 516 -99.12 17.92 19.25
N ILE A 517 -98.48 17.98 18.08
CA ILE A 517 -98.15 16.83 17.21
C ILE A 517 -96.65 16.79 16.93
N ASN A 518 -96.16 15.71 16.31
CA ASN A 518 -94.74 15.60 16.02
C ASN A 518 -94.27 16.69 15.05
N ARG A 519 -93.03 17.16 15.25
CA ARG A 519 -92.44 18.25 14.47
C ARG A 519 -92.39 17.97 12.96
N ALA A 520 -92.21 16.70 12.59
CA ALA A 520 -92.13 16.27 11.20
C ALA A 520 -93.46 16.47 10.44
N GLU A 521 -94.59 16.12 11.05
CA GLU A 521 -95.91 16.14 10.40
C GLU A 521 -96.58 17.52 10.44
N ARG A 522 -96.19 18.35 11.43
CA ARG A 522 -96.83 19.64 11.72
C ARG A 522 -96.97 20.58 10.52
N ARG A 523 -95.95 20.68 9.67
CA ARG A 523 -95.96 21.62 8.54
C ARG A 523 -96.96 21.21 7.45
N ALA A 524 -97.09 19.92 7.18
CA ALA A 524 -97.96 19.42 6.11
C ALA A 524 -99.44 19.61 6.47
N ILE A 525 -99.81 19.22 7.70
CA ILE A 525 -101.20 19.25 8.16
C ILE A 525 -101.72 20.68 8.36
N GLU A 526 -100.88 21.59 8.89
CA GLU A 526 -101.24 23.01 9.00
C GLU A 526 -101.46 23.66 7.63
N ARG A 527 -100.72 23.24 6.60
CA ARG A 527 -100.90 23.74 5.23
C ARG A 527 -102.21 23.24 4.63
N CYS A 528 -102.51 21.95 4.79
CA CYS A 528 -103.76 21.35 4.32
C CYS A 528 -104.97 22.11 4.91
N TYR A 529 -105.02 22.23 6.23
CA TYR A 529 -106.07 22.93 6.95
C TYR A 529 -106.27 24.38 6.47
N ARG A 530 -105.18 25.16 6.37
CA ARG A 530 -105.25 26.55 5.89
C ARG A 530 -105.77 26.65 4.47
N CYS A 531 -105.37 25.74 3.58
CA CYS A 531 -105.82 25.72 2.19
C CYS A 531 -107.33 25.45 2.10
N LEU A 532 -107.81 24.42 2.78
CA LEU A 532 -109.24 24.04 2.80
C LEU A 532 -110.10 25.15 3.39
N LEU A 533 -109.68 25.74 4.53
CA LEU A 533 -110.38 26.83 5.17
C LEU A 533 -110.48 28.06 4.25
N GLN A 534 -109.39 28.41 3.55
CA GLN A 534 -109.36 29.52 2.60
C GLN A 534 -110.32 29.27 1.41
N GLN A 535 -110.43 28.04 0.93
CA GLN A 535 -111.34 27.69 -0.17
C GLN A 535 -112.81 27.92 0.23
N VAL A 536 -113.22 27.41 1.40
CA VAL A 536 -114.58 27.61 1.93
C VAL A 536 -114.86 29.09 2.14
N GLN A 537 -113.92 29.83 2.74
CA GLN A 537 -114.07 31.27 2.99
C GLN A 537 -114.22 32.07 1.70
N ARG A 538 -113.49 31.74 0.63
CA ARG A 538 -113.65 32.39 -0.69
C ARG A 538 -115.05 32.16 -1.28
N LYS A 539 -115.62 30.97 -1.11
CA LYS A 539 -116.99 30.67 -1.56
C LYS A 539 -118.02 31.51 -0.79
N LEU A 540 -117.88 31.57 0.53
CA LEU A 540 -118.72 32.41 1.40
C LEU A 540 -118.60 33.91 1.04
N GLN A 541 -117.38 34.40 0.82
CA GLN A 541 -117.12 35.79 0.46
C GLN A 541 -117.76 36.16 -0.89
N ARG A 542 -117.60 35.31 -1.91
CA ARG A 542 -118.26 35.51 -3.22
C ARG A 542 -119.77 35.57 -3.10
N GLN A 543 -120.38 34.74 -2.24
CA GLN A 543 -121.81 34.83 -2.01
C GLN A 543 -122.21 36.15 -1.34
N ILE A 544 -121.47 36.56 -0.31
CA ILE A 544 -121.72 37.84 0.36
C ILE A 544 -121.65 38.99 -0.66
N GLU A 545 -120.66 38.98 -1.55
CA GLU A 545 -120.53 39.93 -2.66
C GLU A 545 -121.71 39.86 -3.63
N GLN A 546 -122.19 38.67 -4.00
CA GLN A 546 -123.37 38.48 -4.86
C GLN A 546 -124.67 38.95 -4.21
N GLU A 547 -124.87 38.69 -2.92
CA GLU A 547 -126.03 39.17 -2.14
C GLU A 547 -125.98 40.68 -1.95
N LEU A 548 -124.80 41.27 -1.74
CA LEU A 548 -124.62 42.72 -1.70
C LEU A 548 -124.90 43.35 -3.07
N ALA A 549 -124.42 42.74 -4.17
CA ALA A 549 -124.67 43.20 -5.54
C ALA A 549 -126.12 43.00 -6.01
N ARG A 550 -126.89 42.09 -5.39
CA ARG A 550 -128.35 41.96 -5.60
C ARG A 550 -129.18 42.99 -4.82
N ARG A 551 -128.60 43.59 -3.77
CA ARG A 551 -129.26 44.55 -2.86
C ARG A 551 -128.89 46.01 -3.18
N ALA A 552 -127.79 46.24 -3.90
CA ALA A 552 -127.39 47.52 -4.48
C ALA A 552 -128.01 47.69 -5.87
#